data_AF-A0A7S1Q5C3-F1
#
_entry.id   AF-A0A7S1Q5C3-F1
#
_cell.length_a   1.000
_cell.length_b   1.000
_cell.length_c   1.000
_cell.angle_alpha   90.00
_cell.angle_beta   90.00
_cell.angle_gamma   90.00
#
_symmetry.space_group_name_H-M   'P 1'
#
loop_
_entity.id
_entity.type
_entity.pdbx_description
1 polymer ?
#
loop_
_entity_poly.entity_id
_entity_poly.type
_entity_poly.pdbx_seq_one_letter_code
_entity_poly.pdbx_strand_id
1 'polypeptide(L)'
;PLLGKQKAKSSDESPKHDASPSRGSGSTSPLATGSGLRRCLRNTSACIIQLVRRSSALTCELLKRIVLQVMQWWLIMTAVLVWQSVDLLMNVQELYGFKIVISGGTWHVDVPEKFEGIPPQLVMFSVYSFCALVVVYVLSFLSIVMQVFTHCSLQVLRCNMFVAGSAMVSLPRDVSIQVLLLPMVYGILAAKNVTITWSHMTRNYPPAVTCFGRSDDEMKALLLEDYESNFALADMYEAWALYCFGQMVAKVLQPDLRKKIRLDVVKAFESLLLIDVSVFVLVCAVGAYYSIALTWFKWRLGFDVCQPYKFVCSLRPYLLGANWCSSSIAIYNLFTIEHKFSSLTTMRNFGPNLKFWSIKIMVLVSFWMALLVVILRDFWHLTTEQSQLLDASFRIYVMALVALLNLKAWWPWSAWYKNVDKEETYRRDARLSLTEGLLPLTEVGVRHVPPGTISLVQHLFQLTSKEAANWTEVEKMIKALPDDKLDQALWRGSQLGWTVSSKARHRRPMSELPLEERQEALCEHLQGFYPEV
;
A
#
# COMPACT_ATOMS: atom_id res chain seq x y z
N PRO A 1 -51.32 -14.88 -2.47
CA PRO A 1 -51.72 -13.56 -1.91
C PRO A 1 -50.49 -12.81 -1.35
N LEU A 2 -50.01 -11.71 -1.94
CA LEU A 2 -50.51 -10.88 -3.02
C LEU A 2 -49.40 -10.60 -4.05
N LEU A 3 -49.69 -10.80 -5.34
CA LEU A 3 -48.82 -10.41 -6.45
C LEU A 3 -49.28 -9.04 -6.98
N GLY A 4 -48.42 -8.02 -6.81
CA GLY A 4 -48.68 -6.64 -7.20
C GLY A 4 -48.25 -6.34 -8.64
N LYS A 5 -49.22 -6.34 -9.56
CA LYS A 5 -49.12 -5.96 -10.97
C LYS A 5 -48.24 -4.71 -11.22
N GLN A 6 -47.28 -4.80 -12.15
CA GLN A 6 -46.85 -3.64 -12.95
C GLN A 6 -47.59 -3.66 -14.30
N LYS A 7 -48.05 -2.50 -14.75
CA LYS A 7 -48.91 -2.31 -15.93
C LYS A 7 -48.29 -1.25 -16.82
N ALA A 8 -48.23 -1.51 -18.13
CA ALA A 8 -47.58 -0.61 -19.09
C ALA A 8 -48.44 0.62 -19.46
N LYS A 9 -47.75 1.74 -19.69
CA LYS A 9 -48.07 2.95 -20.50
C LYS A 9 -46.75 3.73 -20.62
N SER A 10 -46.16 4.09 -21.76
CA SER A 10 -46.64 4.68 -23.03
C SER A 10 -47.17 6.12 -22.90
N SER A 11 -46.26 7.08 -23.10
CA SER A 11 -46.35 8.52 -23.44
C SER A 11 -44.87 8.97 -23.46
N ASP A 12 -44.20 9.28 -24.56
CA ASP A 12 -44.46 10.37 -25.53
C ASP A 12 -45.00 11.64 -24.87
N GLU A 13 -44.10 12.59 -24.59
CA GLU A 13 -44.19 13.99 -25.04
C GLU A 13 -42.92 14.79 -24.66
N SER A 14 -42.40 15.58 -25.61
CA SER A 14 -41.36 16.59 -25.36
C SER A 14 -42.00 17.98 -25.32
N PRO A 15 -41.72 18.84 -24.32
CA PRO A 15 -42.12 20.24 -24.38
C PRO A 15 -41.11 21.04 -25.22
N LYS A 16 -41.61 21.65 -26.29
CA LYS A 16 -40.88 22.62 -27.12
C LYS A 16 -40.62 23.89 -26.30
N HIS A 17 -39.44 24.49 -26.48
CA HIS A 17 -39.27 25.92 -26.25
C HIS A 17 -40.00 26.69 -27.35
N ASP A 18 -40.93 27.58 -26.98
CA ASP A 18 -41.35 28.66 -27.87
C ASP A 18 -40.54 29.92 -27.59
N ALA A 19 -40.10 30.54 -28.67
CA ALA A 19 -39.32 31.78 -28.66
C ALA A 19 -40.23 33.01 -28.77
N SER A 20 -39.71 34.17 -28.40
CA SER A 20 -40.29 35.49 -28.70
C SER A 20 -39.19 36.55 -28.74
N PRO A 21 -39.33 37.61 -29.56
CA PRO A 21 -38.47 37.62 -30.74
C PRO A 21 -37.59 38.85 -30.95
N SER A 22 -36.75 38.71 -31.97
CA SER A 22 -35.79 39.65 -32.52
C SER A 22 -36.32 41.05 -32.88
N ARG A 23 -35.45 42.05 -32.63
CA ARG A 23 -35.08 43.10 -33.60
C ARG A 23 -33.53 43.17 -33.64
N GLY A 24 -32.86 43.51 -34.73
CA GLY A 24 -33.39 43.85 -36.06
C GLY A 24 -32.53 44.88 -36.81
N SER A 25 -31.28 44.54 -37.15
CA SER A 25 -30.45 45.15 -38.20
C SER A 25 -29.11 44.39 -38.30
N GLY A 26 -28.42 44.28 -39.43
CA GLY A 26 -28.74 44.77 -40.76
C GLY A 26 -27.48 45.15 -41.55
N SER A 27 -26.76 44.17 -42.11
CA SER A 27 -25.70 44.41 -43.11
C SER A 27 -25.58 43.22 -44.08
N THR A 28 -25.20 43.50 -45.32
CA THR A 28 -25.38 42.61 -46.48
C THR A 28 -24.07 42.26 -47.19
N SER A 29 -24.15 41.25 -48.08
CA SER A 29 -23.22 40.95 -49.20
C SER A 29 -22.02 40.05 -48.88
N PRO A 30 -21.45 39.35 -49.89
CA PRO A 30 -22.10 38.70 -51.05
C PRO A 30 -21.69 37.22 -51.23
N LEU A 31 -22.24 36.56 -52.26
CA LEU A 31 -22.02 35.13 -52.56
C LEU A 31 -20.55 34.77 -52.79
N ALA A 32 -20.10 33.66 -52.19
CA ALA A 32 -18.82 33.01 -52.49
C ALA A 32 -18.96 31.47 -52.58
N THR A 33 -19.80 31.01 -53.51
CA THR A 33 -19.94 29.60 -53.89
C THR A 33 -18.60 29.03 -54.38
N GLY A 34 -18.10 27.98 -53.72
CA GLY A 34 -16.89 27.24 -54.11
C GLY A 34 -15.76 27.20 -53.08
N SER A 35 -15.72 28.15 -52.13
CA SER A 35 -14.67 28.18 -51.08
C SER A 35 -14.90 27.18 -49.94
N GLY A 36 -16.16 26.81 -49.68
CA GLY A 36 -16.58 25.97 -48.57
C GLY A 36 -15.97 24.56 -48.58
N LEU A 37 -15.92 23.89 -49.74
CA LEU A 37 -15.43 22.51 -49.83
C LEU A 37 -13.94 22.40 -49.49
N ARG A 38 -13.12 23.37 -49.93
CA ARG A 38 -11.68 23.43 -49.58
C ARG A 38 -11.44 23.82 -48.12
N ARG A 39 -12.30 24.66 -47.54
CA ARG A 39 -12.24 25.01 -46.11
C ARG A 39 -12.66 23.81 -45.24
N CYS A 40 -13.64 23.02 -45.68
CA CYS A 40 -14.01 21.73 -45.08
C CYS A 40 -12.84 20.74 -45.13
N LEU A 41 -12.21 20.54 -46.29
CA LEU A 41 -11.06 19.63 -46.47
C LEU A 41 -9.80 20.02 -45.67
N ARG A 42 -9.58 21.32 -45.38
CA ARG A 42 -8.51 21.76 -44.45
C ARG A 42 -8.87 21.53 -42.99
N ASN A 43 -10.12 21.72 -42.61
CA ASN A 43 -10.55 21.47 -41.24
C ASN A 43 -10.53 19.97 -40.91
N THR A 44 -10.90 19.10 -41.86
CA THR A 44 -10.76 17.65 -41.69
C THR A 44 -9.29 17.23 -41.59
N SER A 45 -8.36 17.77 -42.40
CA SER A 45 -6.94 17.42 -42.26
C SER A 45 -6.31 17.93 -40.96
N ALA A 46 -6.66 19.13 -40.50
CA ALA A 46 -6.21 19.65 -39.20
C ALA A 46 -6.73 18.80 -38.03
N CYS A 47 -8.00 18.36 -38.09
CA CYS A 47 -8.59 17.46 -37.10
C CYS A 47 -7.90 16.09 -37.12
N ILE A 48 -7.65 15.51 -38.30
CA ILE A 48 -6.91 14.25 -38.46
C ILE A 48 -5.49 14.35 -37.87
N ILE A 49 -4.77 15.47 -38.08
CA ILE A 49 -3.43 15.68 -37.53
C ILE A 49 -3.46 15.86 -36.00
N GLN A 50 -4.48 16.53 -35.44
CA GLN A 50 -4.69 16.57 -33.98
C GLN A 50 -5.01 15.19 -33.40
N LEU A 51 -5.84 14.39 -34.09
CA LEU A 51 -6.13 13.01 -33.71
C LEU A 51 -4.85 12.18 -33.65
N VAL A 52 -4.03 12.23 -34.70
CA VAL A 52 -2.76 11.50 -34.78
C VAL A 52 -1.76 11.96 -33.70
N ARG A 53 -1.66 13.27 -33.42
CA ARG A 53 -0.80 13.82 -32.35
C ARG A 53 -1.24 13.41 -30.94
N ARG A 54 -2.54 13.37 -30.66
CA ARG A 54 -3.06 12.96 -29.34
C ARG A 54 -3.02 11.44 -29.17
N SER A 55 -3.27 10.69 -30.26
CA SER A 55 -3.16 9.23 -30.30
C SER A 55 -1.73 8.75 -30.07
N SER A 56 -0.72 9.35 -30.74
CA SER A 56 0.68 8.97 -30.56
C SER A 56 1.21 9.33 -29.16
N ALA A 57 0.74 10.44 -28.59
CA ALA A 57 1.04 10.85 -27.22
C ALA A 57 0.47 9.87 -26.17
N LEU A 58 -0.64 9.17 -26.45
CA LEU A 58 -1.27 8.23 -25.52
C LEU A 58 -0.71 6.79 -25.63
N THR A 59 -0.33 6.36 -26.84
CA THR A 59 0.49 5.13 -27.02
C THR A 59 1.88 5.29 -26.39
N CYS A 60 2.39 6.52 -26.39
CA CYS A 60 3.56 6.96 -25.64
C CYS A 60 3.19 7.40 -24.19
N GLU A 61 2.22 6.73 -23.54
CA GLU A 61 1.77 7.02 -22.16
C GLU A 61 1.52 5.72 -21.36
N LEU A 62 1.23 4.60 -22.02
CA LEU A 62 1.16 3.28 -21.38
C LEU A 62 2.21 2.25 -21.82
N LEU A 63 2.97 2.50 -22.88
CA LEU A 63 4.14 1.69 -23.22
C LEU A 63 5.25 1.65 -22.16
N LYS A 64 5.59 2.63 -21.29
CA LYS A 64 5.02 3.81 -20.60
C LYS A 64 4.34 3.64 -19.22
N ARG A 65 3.57 2.58 -18.95
CA ARG A 65 3.62 1.90 -17.64
C ARG A 65 4.83 0.95 -17.70
N ILE A 66 6.02 1.53 -17.93
CA ILE A 66 7.03 0.97 -18.86
C ILE A 66 7.39 -0.47 -18.53
N VAL A 67 7.22 -1.35 -19.53
CA VAL A 67 7.60 -2.77 -19.48
C VAL A 67 7.05 -3.47 -18.21
N LEU A 68 5.92 -2.91 -17.74
CA LEU A 68 4.95 -3.30 -16.73
C LEU A 68 5.43 -3.52 -15.29
N GLN A 69 5.73 -2.40 -14.63
CA GLN A 69 6.29 -2.37 -13.27
C GLN A 69 7.66 -3.06 -13.23
N VAL A 70 8.43 -2.78 -14.28
CA VAL A 70 9.69 -3.45 -14.63
C VAL A 70 9.33 -4.94 -14.93
N MET A 71 10.14 -5.73 -15.62
CA MET A 71 10.97 -6.76 -14.98
C MET A 71 10.57 -7.00 -13.48
N GLN A 72 9.32 -7.45 -13.25
CA GLN A 72 8.53 -7.21 -12.01
C GLN A 72 9.36 -7.40 -10.75
N TRP A 73 9.43 -6.38 -9.88
CA TRP A 73 10.45 -6.35 -8.82
C TRP A 73 10.42 -7.60 -7.94
N TRP A 74 9.23 -8.13 -7.64
CA TRP A 74 9.06 -9.38 -6.89
C TRP A 74 9.56 -10.62 -7.66
N LEU A 75 9.45 -10.65 -8.99
CA LEU A 75 9.94 -11.72 -9.86
C LEU A 75 11.47 -11.67 -9.95
N ILE A 76 12.07 -10.48 -10.14
CA ILE A 76 13.52 -10.31 -10.04
C ILE A 76 14.01 -10.69 -8.65
N MET A 77 13.36 -10.20 -7.59
CA MET A 77 13.74 -10.50 -6.22
C MET A 77 13.65 -12.00 -5.97
N THR A 78 12.57 -12.66 -6.40
CA THR A 78 12.43 -14.13 -6.36
C THR A 78 13.57 -14.83 -7.10
N ALA A 79 13.89 -14.42 -8.32
CA ALA A 79 14.96 -15.04 -9.11
C ALA A 79 16.35 -14.84 -8.48
N VAL A 80 16.65 -13.64 -7.98
CA VAL A 80 17.90 -13.31 -7.26
C VAL A 80 17.98 -14.08 -5.94
N LEU A 81 16.89 -14.17 -5.18
CA LEU A 81 16.80 -14.94 -3.95
C LEU A 81 16.99 -16.44 -4.20
N VAL A 82 16.38 -16.99 -5.26
CA VAL A 82 16.55 -18.40 -5.66
C VAL A 82 17.99 -18.65 -6.08
N TRP A 83 18.57 -17.80 -6.92
CA TRP A 83 19.97 -17.90 -7.32
C TRP A 83 20.91 -17.84 -6.11
N GLN A 84 20.74 -16.87 -5.20
CA GLN A 84 21.53 -16.77 -3.96
C GLN A 84 21.33 -17.98 -3.05
N SER A 85 20.14 -18.60 -3.01
CA SER A 85 19.92 -19.82 -2.22
C SER A 85 20.63 -21.04 -2.81
N VAL A 86 20.65 -21.18 -4.14
CA VAL A 86 21.37 -22.25 -4.83
C VAL A 86 22.89 -22.06 -4.68
N ASP A 87 23.38 -20.85 -4.90
CA ASP A 87 24.78 -20.47 -4.68
C ASP A 87 25.23 -20.75 -3.24
N LEU A 88 24.45 -20.33 -2.24
CA LEU A 88 24.75 -20.63 -0.83
C LEU A 88 24.79 -22.13 -0.53
N LEU A 89 23.84 -22.91 -1.07
CA LEU A 89 23.80 -24.37 -0.87
C LEU A 89 25.00 -25.07 -1.53
N MET A 90 25.40 -24.64 -2.73
CA MET A 90 26.58 -25.17 -3.41
C MET A 90 27.87 -24.81 -2.65
N ASN A 91 28.02 -23.55 -2.23
CA ASN A 91 29.16 -23.09 -1.43
C ASN A 91 29.25 -23.83 -0.08
N VAL A 92 28.13 -24.12 0.57
CA VAL A 92 28.08 -24.95 1.79
C VAL A 92 28.56 -26.37 1.53
N GLN A 93 28.10 -26.99 0.44
CA GLN A 93 28.51 -28.35 0.07
C GLN A 93 30.02 -28.42 -0.25
N GLU A 94 30.56 -27.41 -0.96
CA GLU A 94 31.97 -27.37 -1.34
C GLU A 94 32.92 -27.09 -0.15
N LEU A 95 32.63 -26.07 0.67
CA LEU A 95 33.54 -25.64 1.75
C LEU A 95 33.58 -26.61 2.94
N TYR A 96 32.42 -27.19 3.27
CA TYR A 96 32.26 -28.03 4.46
C TYR A 96 32.12 -29.52 4.13
N GLY A 97 31.83 -29.90 2.89
CA GLY A 97 31.87 -31.31 2.46
C GLY A 97 30.79 -32.20 3.08
N PHE A 98 29.70 -31.62 3.61
CA PHE A 98 28.61 -32.38 4.23
C PHE A 98 28.02 -33.43 3.26
N LYS A 99 28.22 -34.70 3.59
CA LYS A 99 27.59 -35.82 2.89
C LYS A 99 26.34 -36.23 3.66
N ILE A 100 25.19 -36.03 3.03
CA ILE A 100 23.92 -36.55 3.53
C ILE A 100 23.81 -38.00 3.07
N VAL A 101 24.01 -38.95 3.99
CA VAL A 101 23.94 -40.38 3.70
C VAL A 101 22.60 -40.92 4.20
N ILE A 102 21.77 -41.37 3.27
CA ILE A 102 20.52 -42.07 3.58
C ILE A 102 20.84 -43.56 3.65
N SER A 103 20.92 -44.11 4.86
CA SER A 103 21.20 -45.54 5.10
C SER A 103 20.17 -46.11 6.07
N GLY A 104 19.54 -47.23 5.73
CA GLY A 104 18.56 -47.89 6.61
C GLY A 104 17.29 -47.09 6.92
N GLY A 105 17.02 -45.99 6.22
CA GLY A 105 15.89 -45.08 6.49
C GLY A 105 16.17 -44.00 7.53
N THR A 106 17.33 -44.04 8.20
CA THR A 106 17.82 -42.93 9.03
C THR A 106 18.68 -41.98 8.19
N TRP A 107 18.56 -40.68 8.48
CA TRP A 107 19.37 -39.63 7.87
C TRP A 107 20.59 -39.39 8.74
N HIS A 108 21.75 -39.83 8.27
CA HIS A 108 23.03 -39.55 8.92
C HIS A 108 23.75 -38.46 8.13
N VAL A 109 24.23 -37.45 8.84
CA VAL A 109 25.13 -36.43 8.31
C VAL A 109 26.48 -36.68 8.96
N ASP A 110 27.46 -37.05 8.16
CA ASP A 110 28.84 -37.17 8.64
C ASP A 110 29.35 -35.76 8.95
N VAL A 111 29.54 -35.47 10.24
CA VAL A 111 30.07 -34.17 10.70
C VAL A 111 31.58 -34.14 10.42
N PRO A 112 32.08 -33.17 9.64
CA PRO A 112 33.52 -33.06 9.35
C PRO A 112 34.32 -32.75 10.61
N GLU A 113 35.55 -33.29 10.70
CA GLU A 113 36.53 -33.01 11.78
C GLU A 113 36.75 -31.50 12.03
N LYS A 114 36.56 -30.66 11.01
CA LYS A 114 36.61 -29.19 11.12
C LYS A 114 35.65 -28.60 12.18
N PHE A 115 34.60 -29.33 12.58
CA PHE A 115 33.60 -28.91 13.57
C PHE A 115 33.90 -29.43 15.00
N GLU A 116 35.08 -30.00 15.25
CA GLU A 116 35.54 -30.35 16.59
C GLU A 116 35.41 -29.17 17.57
N GLY A 117 34.80 -29.41 18.74
CA GLY A 117 34.51 -28.40 19.76
C GLY A 117 33.11 -27.77 19.69
N ILE A 118 32.33 -28.00 18.62
CA ILE A 118 30.93 -27.58 18.55
C ILE A 118 30.03 -28.76 18.96
N PRO A 119 29.00 -28.56 19.82
CA PRO A 119 28.08 -29.64 20.16
C PRO A 119 27.45 -30.26 18.90
N PRO A 120 27.54 -31.58 18.69
CA PRO A 120 27.09 -32.20 17.43
C PRO A 120 25.61 -31.98 17.17
N GLN A 121 24.80 -31.91 18.24
CA GLN A 121 23.38 -31.55 18.17
C GLN A 121 23.13 -30.17 17.55
N LEU A 122 23.99 -29.18 17.86
CA LEU A 122 23.90 -27.83 17.32
C LEU A 122 24.37 -27.78 15.85
N VAL A 123 25.43 -28.54 15.51
CA VAL A 123 25.85 -28.71 14.11
C VAL A 123 24.70 -29.31 13.29
N MET A 124 24.12 -30.43 13.74
CA MET A 124 22.96 -31.07 13.10
C MET A 124 21.77 -30.11 12.98
N PHE A 125 21.43 -29.37 14.04
CA PHE A 125 20.34 -28.38 14.02
C PHE A 125 20.58 -27.28 12.98
N SER A 126 21.83 -26.80 12.84
CA SER A 126 22.20 -25.81 11.84
C SER A 126 22.24 -26.36 10.41
N VAL A 127 22.66 -27.62 10.20
CA VAL A 127 22.61 -28.29 8.88
C VAL A 127 21.15 -28.50 8.44
N TYR A 128 20.29 -29.00 9.34
CA TYR A 128 18.86 -29.16 9.04
C TYR A 128 18.14 -27.82 8.79
N SER A 129 18.69 -26.69 9.23
CA SER A 129 18.13 -25.37 8.92
C SER A 129 18.17 -25.06 7.42
N PHE A 130 19.14 -25.59 6.67
CA PHE A 130 19.17 -25.49 5.20
C PHE A 130 18.06 -26.32 4.54
N CYS A 131 17.67 -27.45 5.13
CA CYS A 131 16.49 -28.19 4.68
C CYS A 131 15.21 -27.37 4.93
N ALA A 132 15.11 -26.69 6.07
CA ALA A 132 14.03 -25.76 6.36
C ALA A 132 14.02 -24.55 5.40
N LEU A 133 15.20 -24.03 4.99
CA LEU A 133 15.32 -22.98 3.97
C LEU A 133 14.74 -23.43 2.61
N VAL A 134 15.04 -24.66 2.17
CA VAL A 134 14.44 -25.20 0.93
C VAL A 134 12.90 -25.27 1.06
N VAL A 135 12.38 -25.69 2.22
CA VAL A 135 10.93 -25.69 2.49
C VAL A 135 10.33 -24.27 2.47
N VAL A 136 11.00 -23.28 3.08
CA VAL A 136 10.61 -21.85 3.02
C VAL A 136 10.45 -21.39 1.58
N TYR A 137 11.45 -21.71 0.75
CA TYR A 137 11.49 -21.30 -0.65
C TYR A 137 10.39 -21.97 -1.48
N VAL A 138 10.21 -23.30 -1.35
CA VAL A 138 9.15 -24.04 -2.05
C VAL A 138 7.76 -23.50 -1.69
N LEU A 139 7.47 -23.31 -0.40
CA LEU A 139 6.15 -22.84 0.07
C LEU A 139 5.86 -21.39 -0.35
N SER A 140 6.85 -20.50 -0.22
CA SER A 140 6.71 -19.09 -0.57
C SER A 140 6.59 -18.92 -2.09
N PHE A 141 7.44 -19.59 -2.86
CA PHE A 141 7.38 -19.59 -4.33
C PHE A 141 6.05 -20.12 -4.85
N LEU A 142 5.59 -21.28 -4.34
CA LEU A 142 4.28 -21.84 -4.69
C LEU A 142 3.14 -20.85 -4.39
N SER A 143 3.18 -20.19 -3.23
CA SER A 143 2.19 -19.18 -2.84
C SER A 143 2.16 -17.99 -3.81
N ILE A 144 3.33 -17.47 -4.21
CA ILE A 144 3.47 -16.38 -5.18
C ILE A 144 2.98 -16.81 -6.56
N VAL A 145 3.37 -18.00 -7.04
CA VAL A 145 2.92 -18.55 -8.33
C VAL A 145 1.39 -18.71 -8.35
N MET A 146 0.77 -19.21 -7.29
CA MET A 146 -0.69 -19.33 -7.22
C MET A 146 -1.40 -17.96 -7.19
N GLN A 147 -0.82 -16.94 -6.57
CA GLN A 147 -1.34 -15.57 -6.61
C GLN A 147 -1.34 -15.01 -8.03
N VAL A 148 -0.22 -15.14 -8.75
CA VAL A 148 -0.06 -14.68 -10.13
C VAL A 148 -0.99 -15.46 -11.06
N PHE A 149 -0.99 -16.79 -10.99
CA PHE A 149 -1.87 -17.64 -11.80
C PHE A 149 -3.36 -17.33 -11.58
N THR A 150 -3.77 -17.08 -10.33
CA THR A 150 -5.16 -16.70 -10.02
C THR A 150 -5.50 -15.30 -10.56
N HIS A 151 -4.57 -14.35 -10.52
CA HIS A 151 -4.77 -13.04 -11.15
C HIS A 151 -4.89 -13.19 -12.69
N CYS A 152 -3.94 -13.86 -13.33
CA CYS A 152 -3.93 -14.07 -14.77
C CYS A 152 -5.20 -14.79 -15.26
N SER A 153 -5.59 -15.90 -14.65
CA SER A 153 -6.82 -16.63 -15.03
C SER A 153 -8.08 -15.78 -14.92
N LEU A 154 -8.22 -14.94 -13.88
CA LEU A 154 -9.34 -14.02 -13.74
C LEU A 154 -9.37 -12.91 -14.80
N GLN A 155 -8.21 -12.47 -15.31
CA GLN A 155 -8.14 -11.47 -16.39
C GLN A 155 -8.33 -12.10 -17.78
N VAL A 156 -7.79 -13.31 -18.02
CA VAL A 156 -8.00 -14.12 -19.23
C VAL A 156 -9.50 -14.33 -19.45
N LEU A 157 -10.22 -14.80 -18.42
CA LEU A 157 -11.66 -15.08 -18.47
C LEU A 157 -12.54 -13.83 -18.73
N ARG A 158 -11.97 -12.62 -18.64
CA ARG A 158 -12.67 -11.36 -18.92
C ARG A 158 -12.37 -10.78 -20.29
N CYS A 159 -11.51 -11.42 -21.09
CA CYS A 159 -10.99 -10.92 -22.38
C CYS A 159 -10.31 -9.53 -22.34
N ASN A 160 -10.16 -8.92 -21.16
CA ASN A 160 -9.71 -7.53 -20.98
C ASN A 160 -8.19 -7.37 -20.81
N MET A 161 -7.42 -8.46 -20.95
CA MET A 161 -5.98 -8.50 -20.60
C MET A 161 -5.15 -7.41 -21.32
N PHE A 162 -5.51 -7.09 -22.56
CA PHE A 162 -4.76 -6.16 -23.43
C PHE A 162 -5.33 -4.73 -23.50
N VAL A 163 -6.51 -4.46 -22.94
CA VAL A 163 -7.31 -3.28 -23.35
C VAL A 163 -7.09 -2.02 -22.49
N ALA A 164 -6.59 -2.12 -21.24
CA ALA A 164 -6.48 -0.95 -20.35
C ALA A 164 -5.24 -0.90 -19.42
N GLY A 165 -4.15 -1.60 -19.78
CA GLY A 165 -2.98 -1.74 -18.91
C GLY A 165 -3.29 -2.49 -17.61
N SER A 166 -4.17 -3.49 -17.73
CA SER A 166 -4.75 -4.30 -16.64
C SER A 166 -3.95 -5.54 -16.28
N ALA A 167 -2.77 -5.74 -16.89
CA ALA A 167 -1.87 -6.85 -16.62
C ALA A 167 -1.00 -6.66 -15.36
N MET A 168 -1.11 -5.50 -14.69
CA MET A 168 -0.55 -5.32 -13.35
C MET A 168 -1.35 -6.12 -12.34
N VAL A 169 -0.65 -6.86 -11.48
CA VAL A 169 -1.25 -7.56 -10.34
C VAL A 169 -2.05 -6.55 -9.52
N SER A 170 -3.32 -6.88 -9.26
CA SER A 170 -4.24 -6.07 -8.45
C SER A 170 -3.59 -5.70 -7.12
N LEU A 171 -3.67 -4.43 -6.70
CA LEU A 171 -2.99 -3.91 -5.52
C LEU A 171 -3.12 -4.77 -4.23
N PRO A 172 -4.27 -5.39 -3.89
CA PRO A 172 -4.32 -6.31 -2.75
C PRO A 172 -3.51 -7.60 -2.93
N ARG A 173 -3.35 -8.10 -4.15
CA ARG A 173 -2.49 -9.25 -4.47
C ARG A 173 -1.00 -8.86 -4.52
N ASP A 174 -0.67 -7.67 -5.03
CA ASP A 174 0.71 -7.19 -5.00
C ASP A 174 1.23 -7.11 -3.57
N VAL A 175 0.50 -6.43 -2.67
CA VAL A 175 0.77 -6.42 -1.22
C VAL A 175 0.88 -7.83 -0.64
N SER A 176 0.03 -8.76 -1.06
CA SER A 176 0.12 -10.16 -0.60
C SER A 176 1.44 -10.80 -1.04
N ILE A 177 1.89 -10.59 -2.28
CA ILE A 177 3.18 -11.07 -2.78
C ILE A 177 4.34 -10.46 -1.99
N GLN A 178 4.28 -9.18 -1.61
CA GLN A 178 5.33 -8.55 -0.78
C GLN A 178 5.45 -9.23 0.60
N VAL A 179 4.32 -9.57 1.24
CA VAL A 179 4.29 -10.33 2.51
C VAL A 179 4.74 -11.79 2.32
N LEU A 180 4.47 -12.40 1.17
CA LEU A 180 4.88 -13.77 0.83
C LEU A 180 6.38 -13.90 0.50
N LEU A 181 7.04 -12.83 0.04
CA LEU A 181 8.48 -12.80 -0.20
C LEU A 181 9.31 -12.81 1.09
N LEU A 182 8.75 -12.27 2.17
CA LEU A 182 9.52 -11.96 3.38
C LEU A 182 10.19 -13.20 4.02
N PRO A 183 9.53 -14.36 4.17
CA PRO A 183 10.20 -15.57 4.64
C PRO A 183 11.43 -15.97 3.81
N MET A 184 11.41 -15.73 2.49
CA MET A 184 12.55 -16.03 1.60
C MET A 184 13.73 -15.08 1.85
N VAL A 185 13.46 -13.77 1.94
CA VAL A 185 14.47 -12.74 2.25
C VAL A 185 15.10 -12.99 3.62
N TYR A 186 14.25 -13.20 4.63
CA TYR A 186 14.69 -13.43 6.00
C TYR A 186 15.45 -14.76 6.12
N GLY A 187 14.95 -15.81 5.47
CA GLY A 187 15.58 -17.13 5.43
C GLY A 187 16.99 -17.11 4.83
N ILE A 188 17.21 -16.42 3.70
CA ILE A 188 18.56 -16.39 3.08
C ILE A 188 19.56 -15.56 3.89
N LEU A 189 19.12 -14.47 4.53
CA LEU A 189 19.97 -13.64 5.39
C LEU A 189 20.35 -14.40 6.66
N ALA A 190 19.40 -15.13 7.27
CA ALA A 190 19.68 -16.03 8.39
C ALA A 190 20.57 -17.21 7.98
N ALA A 191 20.41 -17.79 6.79
CA ALA A 191 21.27 -18.87 6.31
C ALA A 191 22.70 -18.41 6.00
N LYS A 192 22.87 -17.19 5.48
CA LYS A 192 24.20 -16.55 5.38
C LYS A 192 24.82 -16.39 6.76
N ASN A 193 24.06 -15.95 7.75
CA ASN A 193 24.52 -15.85 9.14
C ASN A 193 24.96 -17.21 9.71
N VAL A 194 24.25 -18.31 9.43
CA VAL A 194 24.72 -19.67 9.76
C VAL A 194 26.10 -19.96 9.14
N THR A 195 26.30 -19.67 7.84
CA THR A 195 27.61 -19.89 7.18
C THR A 195 28.72 -18.98 7.70
N ILE A 196 28.41 -17.74 8.10
CA ILE A 196 29.35 -16.79 8.72
C ILE A 196 29.80 -17.35 10.07
N THR A 197 28.87 -17.81 10.90
CA THR A 197 29.18 -18.40 12.20
C THR A 197 29.97 -19.71 12.07
N TRP A 198 29.65 -20.58 11.10
CA TRP A 198 30.49 -21.74 10.77
C TRP A 198 31.90 -21.35 10.34
N SER A 199 32.05 -20.34 9.46
CA SER A 199 33.36 -19.85 9.00
C SER A 199 34.20 -19.34 10.17
N HIS A 200 33.57 -18.64 11.12
CA HIS A 200 34.20 -18.18 12.36
C HIS A 200 34.64 -19.36 13.24
N MET A 201 33.73 -20.29 13.58
CA MET A 201 34.06 -21.42 14.46
C MET A 201 35.15 -22.33 13.90
N THR A 202 35.11 -22.61 12.59
CA THR A 202 36.09 -23.47 11.90
C THR A 202 37.36 -22.73 11.45
N ARG A 203 37.46 -21.41 11.71
CA ARG A 203 38.51 -20.49 11.22
C ARG A 203 38.74 -20.54 9.69
N ASN A 204 37.72 -20.98 8.94
CA ASN A 204 37.75 -21.08 7.49
C ASN A 204 37.22 -19.79 6.86
N TYR A 205 37.96 -18.70 7.03
CA TYR A 205 37.52 -17.36 6.63
C TYR A 205 37.42 -17.22 5.09
N PRO A 206 36.40 -16.51 4.56
CA PRO A 206 36.31 -16.23 3.13
C PRO A 206 37.55 -15.47 2.63
N PRO A 207 38.10 -15.77 1.43
CA PRO A 207 39.32 -15.12 0.93
C PRO A 207 39.25 -13.58 0.96
N ALA A 208 38.08 -13.00 0.68
CA ALA A 208 37.87 -11.55 0.71
C ALA A 208 38.08 -10.91 2.10
N VAL A 209 37.96 -11.68 3.18
CA VAL A 209 38.23 -11.23 4.56
C VAL A 209 39.74 -11.26 4.84
N THR A 210 40.44 -12.29 4.34
CA THR A 210 41.87 -12.54 4.61
C THR A 210 42.83 -11.67 3.78
N CYS A 211 42.38 -11.11 2.65
CA CYS A 211 43.23 -10.36 1.69
C CYS A 211 44.10 -9.23 2.27
N PHE A 212 43.79 -8.70 3.45
CA PHE A 212 44.47 -7.53 4.03
C PHE A 212 45.43 -7.86 5.18
N GLY A 213 45.72 -9.14 5.44
CA GLY A 213 46.61 -9.55 6.54
C GLY A 213 46.07 -9.18 7.93
N ARG A 214 44.75 -9.07 8.06
CA ARG A 214 44.05 -8.75 9.31
C ARG A 214 44.35 -9.80 10.38
N SER A 215 44.42 -9.36 11.63
CA SER A 215 44.47 -10.27 12.79
C SER A 215 43.20 -11.11 12.90
N ASP A 216 43.29 -12.25 13.59
CA ASP A 216 42.16 -13.15 13.82
C ASP A 216 40.98 -12.38 14.45
N ASP A 217 41.25 -11.55 15.46
CA ASP A 217 40.20 -10.80 16.17
C ASP A 217 39.56 -9.68 15.33
N GLU A 218 40.31 -9.05 14.40
CA GLU A 218 39.72 -8.13 13.42
C GLU A 218 38.82 -8.86 12.41
N MET A 219 39.19 -10.07 11.99
CA MET A 219 38.35 -10.90 11.11
C MET A 219 37.07 -11.32 11.83
N LYS A 220 37.14 -11.73 13.10
CA LYS A 220 35.97 -12.02 13.94
C LYS A 220 35.05 -10.82 14.09
N ALA A 221 35.60 -9.65 14.41
CA ALA A 221 34.83 -8.43 14.55
C ALA A 221 34.12 -8.02 13.24
N LEU A 222 34.78 -8.20 12.09
CA LEU A 222 34.17 -7.93 10.79
C LEU A 222 33.04 -8.92 10.44
N LEU A 223 33.22 -10.21 10.74
CA LEU A 223 32.16 -11.22 10.55
C LEU A 223 30.96 -10.99 11.48
N LEU A 224 31.17 -10.50 12.70
CA LEU A 224 30.09 -10.13 13.61
C LEU A 224 29.28 -8.94 13.07
N GLU A 225 29.94 -7.93 12.53
CA GLU A 225 29.27 -6.79 11.89
C GLU A 225 28.48 -7.22 10.63
N ASP A 226 28.98 -8.18 9.84
CA ASP A 226 28.26 -8.73 8.69
C ASP A 226 27.02 -9.54 9.12
N TYR A 227 27.14 -10.35 10.17
CA TYR A 227 26.01 -11.05 10.81
C TYR A 227 24.90 -10.08 11.21
N GLU A 228 25.26 -8.97 11.85
CA GLU A 228 24.32 -7.97 12.35
C GLU A 228 23.71 -7.14 11.22
N SER A 229 24.49 -6.81 10.18
CA SER A 229 24.00 -6.13 8.97
C SER A 229 22.99 -6.96 8.18
N ASN A 230 23.18 -8.28 8.10
CA ASN A 230 22.21 -9.19 7.48
C ASN A 230 20.86 -9.19 8.22
N PHE A 231 20.84 -9.17 9.56
CA PHE A 231 19.57 -9.07 10.29
C PHE A 231 18.97 -7.66 10.26
N ALA A 232 19.76 -6.60 10.35
CA ALA A 232 19.23 -5.25 10.19
C ALA A 232 18.54 -5.07 8.83
N LEU A 233 19.08 -5.66 7.76
CA LEU A 233 18.43 -5.71 6.45
C LEU A 233 17.11 -6.52 6.48
N ALA A 234 17.09 -7.67 7.15
CA ALA A 234 15.88 -8.50 7.29
C ALA A 234 14.76 -7.75 8.05
N ASP A 235 15.10 -7.06 9.14
CA ASP A 235 14.18 -6.25 9.95
C ASP A 235 13.59 -5.07 9.14
N MET A 236 14.37 -4.46 8.23
CA MET A 236 13.87 -3.45 7.30
C MET A 236 12.81 -4.01 6.33
N TYR A 237 13.06 -5.19 5.76
CA TYR A 237 12.09 -5.87 4.89
C TYR A 237 10.82 -6.29 5.67
N GLU A 238 10.98 -6.68 6.93
CA GLU A 238 9.86 -6.95 7.85
C GLU A 238 9.00 -5.71 8.08
N ALA A 239 9.63 -4.60 8.47
CA ALA A 239 8.91 -3.35 8.71
C ALA A 239 8.18 -2.87 7.45
N TRP A 240 8.79 -3.01 6.27
CA TRP A 240 8.14 -2.72 4.99
C TRP A 240 6.91 -3.61 4.73
N ALA A 241 7.02 -4.94 4.92
CA ALA A 241 5.87 -5.84 4.74
C ALA A 241 4.75 -5.55 5.74
N LEU A 242 5.10 -5.18 6.99
CA LEU A 242 4.14 -4.73 8.00
C LEU A 242 3.42 -3.43 7.58
N TYR A 243 4.12 -2.48 6.97
CA TYR A 243 3.51 -1.28 6.41
C TYR A 243 2.52 -1.59 5.29
N CYS A 244 2.91 -2.44 4.33
CA CYS A 244 2.01 -2.92 3.27
C CYS A 244 0.79 -3.64 3.84
N PHE A 245 0.97 -4.46 4.90
CA PHE A 245 -0.14 -5.08 5.61
C PHE A 245 -1.06 -4.07 6.30
N GLY A 246 -0.51 -3.06 6.99
CA GLY A 246 -1.27 -1.98 7.62
C GLY A 246 -2.13 -1.22 6.62
N GLN A 247 -1.57 -0.87 5.46
CA GLN A 247 -2.32 -0.28 4.34
C GLN A 247 -3.47 -1.20 3.87
N MET A 248 -3.25 -2.51 3.79
CA MET A 248 -4.28 -3.45 3.38
C MET A 248 -5.43 -3.54 4.39
N VAL A 249 -5.10 -3.61 5.68
CA VAL A 249 -6.09 -3.61 6.76
C VAL A 249 -6.90 -2.31 6.75
N ALA A 250 -6.26 -1.14 6.58
CA ALA A 250 -6.97 0.14 6.44
C ALA A 250 -7.99 0.11 5.27
N LYS A 251 -7.58 -0.35 4.09
CA LYS A 251 -8.45 -0.49 2.91
C LYS A 251 -9.62 -1.45 3.12
N VAL A 252 -9.39 -2.58 3.80
CA VAL A 252 -10.42 -3.57 4.14
C VAL A 252 -11.45 -3.03 5.15
N LEU A 253 -11.01 -2.22 6.11
CA LEU A 253 -11.89 -1.63 7.13
C LEU A 253 -12.73 -0.47 6.58
N GLN A 254 -12.19 0.27 5.62
CA GLN A 254 -12.75 1.54 5.16
C GLN A 254 -14.23 1.51 4.71
N PRO A 255 -14.74 0.49 3.99
CA PRO A 255 -16.15 0.42 3.62
C PRO A 255 -17.11 0.32 4.82
N ASP A 256 -16.72 -0.35 5.90
CA ASP A 256 -17.54 -0.48 7.10
C ASP A 256 -17.36 0.72 8.04
N LEU A 257 -16.17 1.34 8.07
CA LEU A 257 -15.92 2.60 8.79
C LEU A 257 -16.72 3.77 8.18
N ARG A 258 -16.74 3.91 6.85
CA ARG A 258 -17.51 4.96 6.15
C ARG A 258 -19.02 4.91 6.40
N LYS A 259 -19.58 3.73 6.67
CA LYS A 259 -21.00 3.56 7.00
C LYS A 259 -21.34 3.98 8.43
N LYS A 260 -20.36 4.00 9.34
CA LYS A 260 -20.57 4.18 10.78
C LYS A 260 -20.02 5.50 11.33
N ILE A 261 -19.05 6.12 10.65
CA ILE A 261 -18.24 7.22 11.18
C ILE A 261 -18.05 8.31 10.11
N ARG A 262 -18.03 9.58 10.55
CA ARG A 262 -17.71 10.74 9.69
C ARG A 262 -16.37 10.53 8.95
N LEU A 263 -16.33 10.90 7.67
CA LEU A 263 -15.19 10.66 6.77
C LEU A 263 -13.85 11.15 7.31
N ASP A 264 -13.82 12.30 7.99
CA ASP A 264 -12.56 12.88 8.48
C ASP A 264 -12.00 12.14 9.69
N VAL A 265 -12.86 11.54 10.52
CA VAL A 265 -12.43 10.63 11.59
C VAL A 265 -11.89 9.32 11.00
N VAL A 266 -12.45 8.85 9.87
CA VAL A 266 -11.91 7.67 9.16
C VAL A 266 -10.52 7.98 8.58
N LYS A 267 -10.30 9.16 7.99
CA LYS A 267 -8.98 9.60 7.52
C LYS A 267 -7.98 9.75 8.69
N ALA A 268 -8.41 10.37 9.79
CA ALA A 268 -7.57 10.53 10.98
C ALA A 268 -7.18 9.16 11.57
N PHE A 269 -8.13 8.22 11.66
CA PHE A 269 -7.86 6.85 12.09
C PHE A 269 -6.91 6.11 11.14
N GLU A 270 -7.11 6.21 9.82
CA GLU A 270 -6.22 5.63 8.81
C GLU A 270 -4.79 6.20 8.93
N SER A 271 -4.66 7.51 9.14
CA SER A 271 -3.36 8.16 9.33
C SER A 271 -2.69 7.77 10.66
N LEU A 272 -3.45 7.62 11.75
CA LEU A 272 -2.93 7.17 13.05
C LEU A 272 -2.54 5.68 13.05
N LEU A 273 -3.25 4.85 12.30
CA LEU A 273 -2.87 3.45 12.09
C LEU A 273 -1.53 3.35 11.35
N LEU A 274 -1.35 4.17 10.30
CA LEU A 274 -0.18 4.13 9.45
C LEU A 274 1.03 4.88 10.01
N ILE A 275 0.86 5.91 10.84
CA ILE A 275 2.00 6.71 11.34
C ILE A 275 2.96 5.87 12.18
N ASP A 276 2.46 5.09 13.13
CA ASP A 276 3.30 4.30 14.03
C ASP A 276 4.05 3.19 13.28
N VAL A 277 3.40 2.57 12.28
CA VAL A 277 4.05 1.59 11.40
C VAL A 277 5.06 2.28 10.45
N SER A 278 4.79 3.50 9.99
CA SER A 278 5.72 4.27 9.16
C SER A 278 6.97 4.70 9.96
N VAL A 279 6.80 5.05 11.24
CA VAL A 279 7.91 5.33 12.15
C VAL A 279 8.76 4.07 12.35
N PHE A 280 8.14 2.91 12.58
CA PHE A 280 8.86 1.63 12.66
C PHE A 280 9.68 1.34 11.38
N VAL A 281 9.08 1.49 10.19
CA VAL A 281 9.80 1.34 8.89
C VAL A 281 10.98 2.30 8.80
N LEU A 282 10.80 3.57 9.19
CA LEU A 282 11.86 4.57 9.14
C LEU A 282 13.04 4.20 10.06
N VAL A 283 12.78 3.78 11.30
CA VAL A 283 13.84 3.41 12.25
C VAL A 283 14.58 2.15 11.76
N CYS A 284 13.86 1.12 11.29
CA CYS A 284 14.50 -0.08 10.73
C CYS A 284 15.30 0.21 9.45
N ALA A 285 14.81 1.07 8.55
CA ALA A 285 15.55 1.46 7.35
C ALA A 285 16.81 2.27 7.66
N VAL A 286 16.74 3.20 8.62
CA VAL A 286 17.91 3.94 9.10
C VAL A 286 18.91 2.99 9.78
N GLY A 287 18.43 2.05 10.59
CA GLY A 287 19.26 1.02 11.24
C GLY A 287 19.97 0.10 10.24
N ALA A 288 19.25 -0.40 9.23
CA ALA A 288 19.80 -1.22 8.16
C ALA A 288 20.87 -0.47 7.35
N TYR A 289 20.56 0.75 6.91
CA TYR A 289 21.51 1.58 6.17
C TYR A 289 22.76 1.88 7.00
N TYR A 290 22.59 2.22 8.27
CA TYR A 290 23.68 2.47 9.22
C TYR A 290 24.60 1.26 9.38
N SER A 291 24.07 0.08 9.68
CA SER A 291 24.87 -1.14 9.87
C SER A 291 25.60 -1.53 8.58
N ILE A 292 24.86 -1.60 7.46
CA ILE A 292 25.43 -1.97 6.16
C ILE A 292 26.53 -1.00 5.74
N ALA A 293 26.36 0.31 5.95
CA ALA A 293 27.39 1.29 5.62
C ALA A 293 28.67 1.08 6.44
N LEU A 294 28.57 0.87 7.75
CA LEU A 294 29.72 0.61 8.62
C LEU A 294 30.46 -0.67 8.21
N THR A 295 29.75 -1.78 8.07
CA THR A 295 30.32 -3.06 7.61
C THR A 295 30.97 -2.90 6.23
N TRP A 296 30.32 -2.19 5.30
CA TRP A 296 30.83 -1.98 3.94
C TRP A 296 32.15 -1.19 3.93
N PHE A 297 32.24 -0.09 4.69
CA PHE A 297 33.48 0.70 4.79
C PHE A 297 34.63 -0.12 5.39
N LYS A 298 34.38 -0.85 6.48
CA LYS A 298 35.38 -1.68 7.15
C LYS A 298 35.81 -2.86 6.27
N TRP A 299 34.87 -3.51 5.58
CA TRP A 299 35.14 -4.62 4.67
C TRP A 299 35.94 -4.18 3.45
N ARG A 300 35.43 -3.17 2.71
CA ARG A 300 35.93 -2.78 1.38
C ARG A 300 37.13 -1.85 1.39
N LEU A 301 37.20 -0.92 2.33
CA LEU A 301 38.29 0.05 2.42
C LEU A 301 39.30 -0.26 3.54
N GLY A 302 39.01 -1.25 4.40
CA GLY A 302 39.79 -1.48 5.62
C GLY A 302 39.67 -0.34 6.64
N PHE A 303 38.71 0.57 6.45
CA PHE A 303 38.57 1.79 7.23
C PHE A 303 37.50 1.62 8.31
N ASP A 304 37.94 1.55 9.57
CA ASP A 304 37.04 1.56 10.72
C ASP A 304 36.56 3.00 11.00
N VAL A 305 35.33 3.29 10.57
CA VAL A 305 34.64 4.57 10.77
C VAL A 305 34.49 4.92 12.26
N CYS A 306 34.46 3.93 13.16
CA CYS A 306 34.31 4.15 14.59
C CYS A 306 35.53 4.85 15.23
N GLN A 307 36.73 4.65 14.70
CA GLN A 307 37.94 5.24 15.28
C GLN A 307 37.97 6.77 15.18
N PRO A 308 37.84 7.39 14.00
CA PRO A 308 37.78 8.85 13.88
C PRO A 308 36.43 9.43 14.33
N TYR A 309 35.32 8.69 14.17
CA TYR A 309 33.97 9.21 14.43
C TYR A 309 33.23 8.44 15.53
N LYS A 310 33.76 8.45 16.76
CA LYS A 310 33.17 7.79 17.94
C LYS A 310 31.67 8.06 18.14
N PHE A 311 31.19 9.26 17.79
CA PHE A 311 29.76 9.59 17.83
C PHE A 311 28.92 8.64 16.96
N VAL A 312 29.37 8.33 15.74
CA VAL A 312 28.66 7.42 14.83
C VAL A 312 28.40 6.09 15.52
N CYS A 313 29.42 5.50 16.16
CA CYS A 313 29.28 4.18 16.79
C CYS A 313 28.55 4.21 18.15
N SER A 314 28.41 5.39 18.77
CA SER A 314 27.49 5.59 19.90
C SER A 314 26.01 5.51 19.49
N LEU A 315 25.66 5.71 18.21
CA LEU A 315 24.25 5.63 17.74
C LEU A 315 23.67 4.22 17.79
N ARG A 316 24.51 3.18 17.66
CA ARG A 316 24.08 1.78 17.61
C ARG A 316 23.14 1.35 18.75
N PRO A 317 23.45 1.55 20.05
CA PRO A 317 22.52 1.22 21.13
C PRO A 317 21.22 2.05 21.09
N TYR A 318 21.25 3.30 20.64
CA TYR A 318 20.03 4.11 20.50
C TYR A 318 19.14 3.59 19.37
N LEU A 319 19.71 3.18 18.23
CA LEU A 319 18.98 2.56 17.13
C LEU A 319 18.35 1.22 17.56
N LEU A 320 19.08 0.40 18.32
CA LEU A 320 18.55 -0.85 18.89
C LEU A 320 17.37 -0.59 19.83
N GLY A 321 17.50 0.38 20.75
CA GLY A 321 16.41 0.78 21.65
C GLY A 321 15.21 1.38 20.92
N ALA A 322 15.44 2.19 19.89
CA ALA A 322 14.39 2.77 19.05
C ALA A 322 13.64 1.69 18.24
N ASN A 323 14.35 0.72 17.68
CA ASN A 323 13.76 -0.45 17.02
C ASN A 323 12.87 -1.25 17.99
N TRP A 324 13.35 -1.51 19.22
CA TRP A 324 12.57 -2.24 20.24
C TRP A 324 11.31 -1.48 20.69
N CYS A 325 11.40 -0.17 20.91
CA CYS A 325 10.25 0.65 21.27
C CYS A 325 9.22 0.73 20.13
N SER A 326 9.68 1.01 18.90
CA SER A 326 8.78 1.18 17.75
C SER A 326 8.13 -0.13 17.29
N SER A 327 8.83 -1.27 17.34
CA SER A 327 8.23 -2.58 17.08
C SER A 327 7.18 -2.96 18.12
N SER A 328 7.44 -2.67 19.40
CA SER A 328 6.48 -2.91 20.50
C SER A 328 5.19 -2.10 20.30
N ILE A 329 5.29 -0.83 19.91
CA ILE A 329 4.14 0.03 19.58
C ILE A 329 3.40 -0.53 18.35
N ALA A 330 4.12 -0.92 17.30
CA ALA A 330 3.52 -1.50 16.09
C ALA A 330 2.76 -2.81 16.37
N ILE A 331 3.31 -3.72 17.19
CA ILE A 331 2.61 -4.94 17.64
C ILE A 331 1.35 -4.59 18.45
N TYR A 332 1.45 -3.65 19.39
CA TYR A 332 0.32 -3.23 20.22
C TYR A 332 -0.82 -2.65 19.37
N ASN A 333 -0.49 -1.86 18.34
CA ASN A 333 -1.45 -1.33 17.39
C ASN A 333 -2.10 -2.45 16.56
N LEU A 334 -1.32 -3.39 16.01
CA LEU A 334 -1.88 -4.57 15.33
C LEU A 334 -2.87 -5.34 16.21
N PHE A 335 -2.51 -5.59 17.47
CA PHE A 335 -3.39 -6.27 18.43
C PHE A 335 -4.67 -5.47 18.68
N THR A 336 -4.55 -4.15 18.87
CA THR A 336 -5.67 -3.24 19.09
C THR A 336 -6.63 -3.21 17.89
N ILE A 337 -6.10 -3.20 16.66
CA ILE A 337 -6.87 -3.21 15.42
C ILE A 337 -7.59 -4.54 15.23
N GLU A 338 -6.88 -5.66 15.41
CA GLU A 338 -7.48 -7.00 15.32
C GLU A 338 -8.64 -7.14 16.31
N HIS A 339 -8.41 -6.79 17.58
CA HIS A 339 -9.42 -6.91 18.63
C HIS A 339 -10.64 -6.01 18.36
N LYS A 340 -10.43 -4.70 18.16
CA LYS A 340 -11.53 -3.72 18.00
C LYS A 340 -12.36 -3.94 16.74
N PHE A 341 -11.76 -4.43 15.65
CA PHE A 341 -12.45 -4.57 14.36
C PHE A 341 -12.78 -6.01 13.96
N SER A 342 -12.41 -7.01 14.76
CA SER A 342 -12.79 -8.43 14.58
C SER A 342 -14.29 -8.66 14.31
N SER A 343 -15.15 -7.81 14.88
CA SER A 343 -16.61 -7.86 14.74
C SER A 343 -17.16 -7.28 13.45
N LEU A 344 -16.36 -6.54 12.65
CA LEU A 344 -16.81 -5.96 11.39
C LEU A 344 -16.91 -7.03 10.28
N THR A 345 -17.91 -6.89 9.42
CA THR A 345 -18.20 -7.88 8.38
C THR A 345 -17.11 -7.91 7.31
N THR A 346 -16.54 -6.77 6.91
CA THR A 346 -15.39 -6.78 5.99
C THR A 346 -14.17 -7.45 6.62
N MET A 347 -13.90 -7.21 7.90
CA MET A 347 -12.79 -7.82 8.62
C MET A 347 -12.96 -9.34 8.78
N ARG A 348 -14.17 -9.80 9.13
CA ARG A 348 -14.48 -11.24 9.19
C ARG A 348 -14.28 -11.92 7.83
N ASN A 349 -14.70 -11.28 6.73
CA ASN A 349 -14.51 -11.77 5.36
C ASN A 349 -13.05 -11.73 4.88
N PHE A 350 -12.24 -10.83 5.44
CA PHE A 350 -10.78 -10.80 5.19
C PHE A 350 -10.07 -12.00 5.83
N GLY A 351 -10.59 -12.55 6.93
CA GLY A 351 -9.97 -13.67 7.65
C GLY A 351 -8.67 -13.22 8.31
N PRO A 352 -8.74 -12.44 9.42
CA PRO A 352 -7.60 -11.72 9.95
C PRO A 352 -6.67 -12.65 10.74
N ASN A 353 -7.23 -13.53 11.57
CA ASN A 353 -6.50 -14.29 12.59
C ASN A 353 -5.16 -14.86 12.10
N LEU A 354 -5.16 -15.67 11.03
CA LEU A 354 -3.92 -16.27 10.50
C LEU A 354 -2.94 -15.25 9.89
N LYS A 355 -3.43 -14.16 9.29
CA LYS A 355 -2.57 -13.08 8.75
C LYS A 355 -1.90 -12.30 9.87
N PHE A 356 -2.66 -11.93 10.89
CA PHE A 356 -2.16 -11.24 12.07
C PHE A 356 -1.18 -12.13 12.85
N TRP A 357 -1.47 -13.43 13.03
CA TRP A 357 -0.54 -14.37 13.66
C TRP A 357 0.77 -14.55 12.88
N SER A 358 0.71 -14.69 11.55
CA SER A 358 1.91 -14.80 10.70
C SER A 358 2.87 -13.62 10.90
N ILE A 359 2.32 -12.40 10.93
CA ILE A 359 3.08 -11.16 11.13
C ILE A 359 3.53 -11.02 12.60
N LYS A 360 2.67 -11.32 13.58
CA LYS A 360 3.03 -11.27 15.01
C LYS A 360 4.19 -12.21 15.34
N ILE A 361 4.20 -13.44 14.81
CA ILE A 361 5.29 -14.41 15.03
C ILE A 361 6.61 -13.88 14.46
N MET A 362 6.56 -13.29 13.28
CA MET A 362 7.71 -12.69 12.61
C MET A 362 8.30 -11.51 13.40
N VAL A 363 7.50 -10.50 13.77
CA VAL A 363 7.98 -9.36 14.60
C VAL A 363 8.41 -9.84 16.00
N LEU A 364 7.73 -10.83 16.57
CA LEU A 364 8.17 -11.45 17.82
C LEU A 364 9.57 -12.06 17.66
N VAL A 365 9.83 -12.81 16.59
CA VAL A 365 11.13 -13.43 16.34
C VAL A 365 12.24 -12.39 16.25
N SER A 366 12.06 -11.34 15.45
CA SER A 366 13.14 -10.38 15.19
C SER A 366 13.69 -9.72 16.45
N PHE A 367 12.81 -9.35 17.40
CA PHE A 367 13.18 -8.67 18.64
C PHE A 367 13.31 -9.58 19.86
N TRP A 368 12.42 -10.57 20.02
CA TRP A 368 12.43 -11.44 21.22
C TRP A 368 13.42 -12.60 21.11
N MET A 369 13.87 -13.00 19.91
CA MET A 369 14.94 -14.00 19.83
C MET A 369 16.23 -13.50 20.46
N ALA A 370 16.57 -12.22 20.34
CA ALA A 370 17.75 -11.66 21.01
C ALA A 370 17.68 -11.86 22.54
N LEU A 371 16.51 -11.64 23.15
CA LEU A 371 16.28 -11.88 24.58
C LEU A 371 16.28 -13.38 24.92
N LEU A 372 15.60 -14.20 24.12
CA LEU A 372 15.51 -15.65 24.32
C LEU A 372 16.89 -16.32 24.20
N VAL A 373 17.73 -15.87 23.27
CA VAL A 373 19.08 -16.39 23.04
C VAL A 373 20.00 -16.08 24.21
N VAL A 374 19.88 -14.91 24.86
CA VAL A 374 20.61 -14.63 26.12
C VAL A 374 20.21 -15.64 27.21
N ILE A 375 18.90 -15.88 27.39
CA ILE A 375 18.40 -16.84 28.39
C ILE A 375 18.86 -18.27 28.06
N LEU A 376 18.76 -18.71 26.80
CA LEU A 376 19.17 -20.04 26.35
C LEU A 376 20.69 -20.23 26.43
N ARG A 377 21.48 -19.19 26.11
CA ARG A 377 22.95 -19.22 26.24
C ARG A 377 23.36 -19.49 27.68
N ASP A 378 22.76 -18.76 28.62
CA ASP A 378 23.10 -18.89 30.04
C ASP A 378 22.57 -20.22 30.63
N PHE A 379 21.42 -20.72 30.15
CA PHE A 379 20.82 -22.00 30.57
C PHE A 379 21.54 -23.25 30.02
N TRP A 380 22.09 -23.18 28.81
CA TRP A 380 22.82 -24.28 28.16
C TRP A 380 24.35 -24.11 28.16
N HIS A 381 24.86 -23.06 28.81
CA HIS A 381 26.28 -22.69 28.84
C HIS A 381 26.93 -22.60 27.44
N LEU A 382 26.19 -22.10 26.45
CA LEU A 382 26.67 -21.94 25.08
C LEU A 382 27.70 -20.81 24.99
N THR A 383 28.68 -20.95 24.10
CA THR A 383 29.54 -19.81 23.73
C THR A 383 28.75 -18.75 22.95
N THR A 384 29.30 -17.56 22.81
CA THR A 384 28.69 -16.48 22.02
C THR A 384 28.40 -16.92 20.59
N GLU A 385 29.34 -17.61 19.95
CA GLU A 385 29.24 -18.15 18.60
C GLU A 385 28.17 -19.23 18.52
N GLN A 386 28.13 -20.14 19.51
CA GLN A 386 27.11 -21.19 19.56
C GLN A 386 25.70 -20.60 19.73
N SER A 387 25.57 -19.52 20.50
CA SER A 387 24.29 -18.80 20.68
C SER A 387 23.85 -18.08 19.40
N GLN A 388 24.78 -17.54 18.62
CA GLN A 388 24.52 -16.96 17.29
C GLN A 388 24.14 -18.02 16.25
N LEU A 389 24.84 -19.16 16.26
CA LEU A 389 24.50 -20.29 15.38
C LEU A 389 23.09 -20.80 15.66
N LEU A 390 22.71 -20.89 16.94
CA LEU A 390 21.37 -21.24 17.39
C LEU A 390 20.32 -20.21 16.95
N ASP A 391 20.57 -18.91 17.17
CA ASP A 391 19.69 -17.79 16.77
C ASP A 391 19.41 -17.80 15.27
N ALA A 392 20.45 -17.80 14.44
CA ALA A 392 20.33 -17.82 12.98
C ALA A 392 19.61 -19.08 12.47
N SER A 393 19.95 -20.26 13.00
CA SER A 393 19.28 -21.51 12.64
C SER A 393 17.79 -21.49 13.03
N PHE A 394 17.48 -21.04 14.26
CA PHE A 394 16.11 -20.98 14.78
C PHE A 394 15.24 -20.03 13.95
N ARG A 395 15.76 -18.85 13.57
CA ARG A 395 15.05 -17.91 12.70
C ARG A 395 14.63 -18.55 11.38
N ILE A 396 15.45 -19.40 10.75
CA ILE A 396 15.08 -20.12 9.51
C ILE A 396 13.91 -21.09 9.76
N TYR A 397 13.93 -21.85 10.86
CA TYR A 397 12.81 -22.74 11.23
C TYR A 397 11.51 -21.96 11.46
N VAL A 398 11.56 -20.79 12.11
CA VAL A 398 10.35 -19.98 12.27
C VAL A 398 9.91 -19.37 10.94
N MET A 399 10.81 -19.01 10.03
CA MET A 399 10.42 -18.62 8.67
C MET A 399 9.73 -19.75 7.92
N ALA A 400 10.07 -21.03 8.15
CA ALA A 400 9.35 -22.17 7.60
C ALA A 400 7.91 -22.27 8.14
N LEU A 401 7.72 -22.05 9.45
CA LEU A 401 6.40 -21.95 10.07
C LEU A 401 5.59 -20.75 9.53
N VAL A 402 6.21 -19.59 9.40
CA VAL A 402 5.60 -18.38 8.83
C VAL A 402 5.21 -18.62 7.36
N ALA A 403 6.03 -19.30 6.56
CA ALA A 403 5.70 -19.66 5.18
C ALA A 403 4.46 -20.59 5.10
N LEU A 404 4.36 -21.59 5.99
CA LEU A 404 3.18 -22.45 6.11
C LEU A 404 1.92 -21.67 6.51
N LEU A 405 2.03 -20.75 7.49
CA LEU A 405 0.92 -19.88 7.90
C LEU A 405 0.49 -18.96 6.76
N ASN A 406 1.46 -18.36 6.06
CA ASN A 406 1.25 -17.45 4.93
C ASN A 406 0.52 -18.13 3.76
N LEU A 407 0.91 -19.35 3.39
CA LEU A 407 0.24 -20.16 2.35
C LEU A 407 -1.27 -20.30 2.61
N LYS A 408 -1.66 -20.52 3.87
CA LYS A 408 -3.07 -20.62 4.29
C LYS A 408 -3.74 -19.25 4.45
N ALA A 409 -3.03 -18.28 5.02
CA ALA A 409 -3.56 -16.95 5.34
C ALA A 409 -3.85 -16.11 4.09
N TRP A 410 -3.01 -16.23 3.05
CA TRP A 410 -3.07 -15.48 1.81
C TRP A 410 -3.62 -16.31 0.63
N TRP A 411 -4.58 -17.20 0.91
CA TRP A 411 -5.19 -18.07 -0.11
C TRP A 411 -5.73 -17.27 -1.32
N PRO A 412 -5.26 -17.51 -2.55
CA PRO A 412 -5.45 -16.55 -3.66
C PRO A 412 -6.88 -16.50 -4.21
N TRP A 413 -7.73 -17.49 -3.93
CA TRP A 413 -9.15 -17.47 -4.29
C TRP A 413 -10.07 -16.77 -3.28
N SER A 414 -9.51 -16.17 -2.21
CA SER A 414 -10.28 -15.50 -1.17
C SER A 414 -11.20 -14.39 -1.73
N ALA A 415 -12.45 -14.36 -1.28
CA ALA A 415 -13.45 -13.42 -1.79
C ALA A 415 -13.10 -11.94 -1.52
N TRP A 416 -12.35 -11.65 -0.46
CA TRP A 416 -12.01 -10.27 -0.07
C TRP A 416 -11.18 -9.51 -1.11
N TYR A 417 -10.33 -10.18 -1.91
CA TYR A 417 -9.61 -9.55 -3.02
C TYR A 417 -10.58 -8.81 -3.95
N LYS A 418 -11.65 -9.51 -4.39
CA LYS A 418 -12.67 -8.96 -5.27
C LYS A 418 -13.45 -7.80 -4.65
N ASN A 419 -13.54 -7.73 -3.32
CA ASN A 419 -14.23 -6.66 -2.61
C ASN A 419 -13.36 -5.40 -2.54
N VAL A 420 -12.06 -5.55 -2.26
CA VAL A 420 -11.10 -4.44 -2.28
C VAL A 420 -10.94 -3.88 -3.70
N ASP A 421 -10.80 -4.74 -4.71
CA ASP A 421 -10.69 -4.32 -6.12
C ASP A 421 -11.90 -3.47 -6.56
N LYS A 422 -13.12 -3.87 -6.17
CA LYS A 422 -14.37 -3.14 -6.46
C LYS A 422 -14.41 -1.76 -5.80
N GLU A 423 -14.03 -1.69 -4.52
CA GLU A 423 -14.00 -0.44 -3.74
C GLU A 423 -12.93 0.53 -4.28
N GLU A 424 -11.76 0.03 -4.71
CA GLU A 424 -10.74 0.85 -5.37
C GLU A 424 -11.21 1.35 -6.75
N THR A 425 -11.89 0.52 -7.53
CA THR A 425 -12.48 0.90 -8.82
C THR A 425 -13.50 2.03 -8.63
N TYR A 426 -14.49 1.83 -7.75
CA TYR A 426 -15.50 2.84 -7.43
C TYR A 426 -14.91 4.20 -7.03
N ARG A 427 -13.82 4.20 -6.24
CA ARG A 427 -13.12 5.44 -5.86
C ARG A 427 -12.33 6.09 -6.97
N ARG A 428 -11.78 5.29 -7.89
CA ARG A 428 -11.08 5.79 -9.07
C ARG A 428 -12.07 6.51 -9.97
N ASP A 429 -13.20 5.87 -10.23
CA ASP A 429 -14.29 6.42 -11.06
C ASP A 429 -14.84 7.71 -10.43
N ALA A 430 -15.12 7.70 -9.12
CA ALA A 430 -15.56 8.88 -8.37
C ALA A 430 -14.50 10.00 -8.25
N ARG A 431 -13.22 9.73 -8.49
CA ARG A 431 -12.17 10.76 -8.61
C ARG A 431 -12.07 11.31 -10.03
N LEU A 432 -12.25 10.45 -11.04
CA LEU A 432 -12.24 10.86 -12.45
C LEU A 432 -13.42 11.78 -12.74
N SER A 433 -14.63 11.43 -12.31
CA SER A 433 -15.81 12.31 -12.42
C SER A 433 -15.60 13.68 -11.76
N LEU A 434 -14.94 13.72 -10.60
CA LEU A 434 -14.60 14.96 -9.91
C LEU A 434 -13.52 15.79 -10.65
N THR A 435 -12.60 15.14 -11.35
CA THR A 435 -11.46 15.77 -12.04
C THR A 435 -11.84 16.28 -13.43
N GLU A 436 -12.79 15.63 -14.10
CA GLU A 436 -13.24 16.01 -15.44
C GLU A 436 -14.13 17.27 -15.47
N GLY A 437 -14.51 17.81 -14.30
CA GLY A 437 -15.01 19.19 -14.16
C GLY A 437 -16.32 19.49 -14.87
N LEU A 438 -17.06 18.46 -15.28
CA LEU A 438 -18.29 18.54 -16.07
C LEU A 438 -19.53 18.02 -15.33
N LEU A 439 -19.34 17.50 -14.11
CA LEU A 439 -20.43 17.17 -13.20
C LEU A 439 -20.40 18.12 -12.00
N PRO A 440 -21.48 18.88 -11.72
CA PRO A 440 -21.57 19.67 -10.50
C PRO A 440 -21.44 18.77 -9.26
N LEU A 441 -21.05 19.37 -8.12
CA LEU A 441 -20.80 18.65 -6.87
C LEU A 441 -22.03 17.89 -6.31
N THR A 442 -23.22 18.10 -6.90
CA THR A 442 -24.50 17.48 -6.58
C THR A 442 -24.53 15.97 -6.81
N GLU A 443 -23.80 15.44 -7.79
CA GLU A 443 -23.86 14.00 -8.14
C GLU A 443 -23.03 13.06 -7.25
N VAL A 444 -22.27 13.55 -6.26
CA VAL A 444 -21.44 12.69 -5.38
C VAL A 444 -22.28 11.99 -4.29
N GLY A 445 -23.40 11.39 -4.69
CA GLY A 445 -24.15 10.37 -3.95
C GLY A 445 -24.68 10.78 -2.57
N VAL A 446 -24.71 12.08 -2.25
CA VAL A 446 -25.19 12.57 -0.96
C VAL A 446 -26.72 12.57 -0.98
N ARG A 447 -27.32 11.39 -0.82
CA ARG A 447 -28.78 11.16 -0.87
C ARG A 447 -29.61 12.07 0.06
N HIS A 448 -28.97 12.75 1.00
CA HIS A 448 -29.59 13.63 2.00
C HIS A 448 -28.75 14.90 2.10
N VAL A 449 -29.41 16.06 2.16
CA VAL A 449 -28.77 17.37 2.40
C VAL A 449 -27.87 17.29 3.64
N PRO A 450 -26.63 17.79 3.61
CA PRO A 450 -25.74 17.76 4.78
C PRO A 450 -26.40 18.43 6.00
N PRO A 451 -26.35 17.86 7.21
CA PRO A 451 -27.06 18.41 8.37
C PRO A 451 -26.57 19.80 8.78
N GLY A 452 -25.34 20.18 8.41
CA GLY A 452 -24.85 21.56 8.54
C GLY A 452 -25.59 22.53 7.63
N THR A 453 -25.83 22.15 6.37
CA THR A 453 -26.65 22.93 5.41
C THR A 453 -28.09 23.03 5.90
N ILE A 454 -28.69 21.93 6.38
CA ILE A 454 -30.04 21.96 6.96
C ILE A 454 -30.09 22.96 8.11
N SER A 455 -29.21 22.84 9.11
CA SER A 455 -29.18 23.74 10.27
C SER A 455 -28.95 25.21 9.89
N LEU A 456 -28.18 25.46 8.83
CA LEU A 456 -27.94 26.80 8.30
C LEU A 456 -29.19 27.38 7.63
N VAL A 457 -29.82 26.61 6.74
CA VAL A 457 -31.06 27.00 6.03
C VAL A 457 -32.22 27.21 7.00
N GLN A 458 -32.32 26.39 8.05
CA GLN A 458 -33.24 26.63 9.18
C GLN A 458 -32.95 27.97 9.89
N HIS A 459 -31.68 28.31 10.12
CA HIS A 459 -31.32 29.56 10.81
C HIS A 459 -31.48 30.82 9.94
N LEU A 460 -31.31 30.69 8.62
CA LEU A 460 -31.49 31.78 7.65
C LEU A 460 -32.96 32.09 7.39
N PHE A 461 -33.80 31.05 7.20
CA PHE A 461 -35.19 31.21 6.73
C PHE A 461 -36.26 30.79 7.75
N GLN A 462 -35.86 30.46 8.99
CA GLN A 462 -36.73 30.01 10.09
C GLN A 462 -37.56 28.74 9.78
N LEU A 463 -37.08 27.92 8.83
CA LEU A 463 -37.72 26.68 8.40
C LEU A 463 -37.59 25.56 9.44
N THR A 464 -38.54 24.62 9.42
CA THR A 464 -38.37 23.34 10.12
C THR A 464 -37.30 22.49 9.45
N SER A 465 -36.77 21.50 10.17
CA SER A 465 -35.71 20.61 9.64
C SER A 465 -36.16 19.79 8.42
N LYS A 466 -37.47 19.55 8.27
CA LYS A 466 -38.03 18.86 7.09
C LYS A 466 -38.12 19.79 5.88
N GLU A 467 -38.57 21.02 6.06
CA GLU A 467 -38.64 22.03 4.99
C GLU A 467 -37.23 22.42 4.53
N ALA A 468 -36.30 22.65 5.47
CA ALA A 468 -34.90 22.92 5.16
C ALA A 468 -34.14 21.74 4.51
N ALA A 469 -34.71 20.53 4.50
CA ALA A 469 -34.21 19.38 3.75
C ALA A 469 -34.85 19.22 2.35
N ASN A 470 -35.88 20.01 2.03
CA ASN A 470 -36.59 19.98 0.75
C ASN A 470 -36.24 21.22 -0.08
N TRP A 471 -35.54 21.03 -1.20
CA TRP A 471 -35.14 22.13 -2.07
C TRP A 471 -36.32 23.01 -2.50
N THR A 472 -37.48 22.42 -2.80
CA THR A 472 -38.64 23.14 -3.32
C THR A 472 -39.20 24.18 -2.33
N GLU A 473 -39.18 23.88 -1.02
CA GLU A 473 -39.61 24.84 0.00
C GLU A 473 -38.53 25.91 0.25
N VAL A 474 -37.25 25.54 0.17
CA VAL A 474 -36.12 26.47 0.33
C VAL A 474 -36.07 27.49 -0.81
N GLU A 475 -36.21 27.05 -2.06
CA GLU A 475 -36.27 27.91 -3.25
C GLU A 475 -37.47 28.88 -3.18
N LYS A 476 -38.65 28.37 -2.82
CA LYS A 476 -39.86 29.15 -2.61
C LYS A 476 -39.70 30.20 -1.51
N MET A 477 -39.02 29.86 -0.42
CA MET A 477 -38.69 30.81 0.64
C MET A 477 -37.70 31.88 0.16
N ILE A 478 -36.65 31.52 -0.60
CA ILE A 478 -35.69 32.49 -1.14
C ILE A 478 -36.39 33.51 -2.05
N LYS A 479 -37.26 33.04 -2.96
CA LYS A 479 -38.05 33.89 -3.87
C LYS A 479 -39.05 34.80 -3.15
N ALA A 480 -39.47 34.42 -1.94
CA ALA A 480 -40.41 35.20 -1.12
C ALA A 480 -39.72 36.20 -0.15
N LEU A 481 -38.38 36.25 -0.09
CA LEU A 481 -37.66 37.16 0.80
C LEU A 481 -37.75 38.63 0.33
N PRO A 482 -38.13 39.57 1.22
CA PRO A 482 -37.93 40.98 0.97
C PRO A 482 -36.43 41.35 1.02
N ASP A 483 -36.09 42.47 0.40
CA ASP A 483 -34.70 42.89 0.12
C ASP A 483 -33.83 42.94 1.39
N ASP A 484 -34.37 43.45 2.50
CA ASP A 484 -33.67 43.55 3.80
C ASP A 484 -33.29 42.18 4.39
N LYS A 485 -34.15 41.17 4.17
CA LYS A 485 -33.91 39.80 4.63
C LYS A 485 -32.98 39.04 3.71
N LEU A 486 -33.03 39.33 2.41
CA LEU A 486 -32.09 38.76 1.45
C LEU A 486 -30.66 39.24 1.73
N ASP A 487 -30.45 40.54 1.96
CA ASP A 487 -29.14 41.07 2.34
C ASP A 487 -28.66 40.52 3.69
N GLN A 488 -29.55 40.36 4.68
CA GLN A 488 -29.21 39.70 5.93
C GLN A 488 -28.78 38.24 5.73
N ALA A 489 -29.43 37.51 4.82
CA ALA A 489 -29.09 36.12 4.51
C ALA A 489 -27.76 36.01 3.76
N LEU A 490 -27.54 36.85 2.73
CA LEU A 490 -26.28 36.94 1.98
C LEU A 490 -25.10 37.35 2.87
N TRP A 491 -25.30 38.33 3.76
CA TRP A 491 -24.28 38.76 4.71
C TRP A 491 -23.89 37.63 5.69
N ARG A 492 -24.89 36.94 6.28
CA ARG A 492 -24.64 35.77 7.15
C ARG A 492 -23.95 34.63 6.40
N GLY A 493 -24.35 34.38 5.15
CA GLY A 493 -23.68 33.42 4.27
C GLY A 493 -22.21 33.75 4.02
N SER A 494 -21.90 35.02 3.75
CA SER A 494 -20.51 35.47 3.53
C SER A 494 -19.62 35.28 4.76
N GLN A 495 -20.15 35.45 5.99
CA GLN A 495 -19.42 35.13 7.22
C GLN A 495 -19.09 33.63 7.38
N LEU A 496 -19.83 32.76 6.69
CA LEU A 496 -19.58 31.31 6.64
C LEU A 496 -18.73 30.90 5.43
N GLY A 497 -18.14 31.87 4.72
CA GLY A 497 -17.23 31.63 3.60
C GLY A 497 -17.94 31.41 2.26
N TRP A 498 -19.22 31.76 2.12
CA TRP A 498 -19.90 31.68 0.83
C TRP A 498 -19.28 32.62 -0.20
N THR A 499 -18.74 32.03 -1.27
CA THR A 499 -18.36 32.73 -2.49
C THR A 499 -19.37 32.38 -3.57
N VAL A 500 -20.28 33.32 -3.88
CA VAL A 500 -21.23 33.11 -4.96
C VAL A 500 -20.50 33.30 -6.28
N SER A 501 -20.54 32.27 -7.13
CA SER A 501 -19.86 32.28 -8.43
C SER A 501 -20.61 33.22 -9.39
N SER A 502 -20.18 34.47 -9.44
CA SER A 502 -20.66 35.43 -10.43
C SER A 502 -20.26 34.96 -11.84
N LYS A 503 -21.17 34.26 -12.51
CA LYS A 503 -21.13 34.03 -13.97
C LYS A 503 -21.35 35.34 -14.75
N ALA A 504 -21.87 36.37 -14.08
CA ALA A 504 -22.08 37.69 -14.65
C ALA A 504 -20.73 38.31 -15.09
N ARG A 505 -20.68 38.81 -16.34
CA ARG A 505 -19.49 39.45 -16.94
C ARG A 505 -19.08 40.78 -16.27
N HIS A 506 -19.72 41.18 -15.17
CA HIS A 506 -19.52 42.47 -14.53
C HIS A 506 -19.19 42.31 -13.05
N ARG A 507 -18.05 42.89 -12.65
CA ARG A 507 -17.56 42.92 -11.26
C ARG A 507 -18.31 43.96 -10.41
N ARG A 508 -19.63 43.83 -10.29
CA ARG A 508 -20.40 44.61 -9.31
C ARG A 508 -20.48 43.83 -7.99
N PRO A 509 -20.40 44.49 -6.83
CA PRO A 509 -20.68 43.84 -5.55
C PRO A 509 -22.14 43.38 -5.51
N MET A 510 -22.42 42.29 -4.80
CA MET A 510 -23.72 41.62 -4.86
C MET A 510 -24.89 42.50 -4.41
N SER A 511 -24.66 43.46 -3.52
CA SER A 511 -25.62 44.47 -3.06
C SER A 511 -26.04 45.50 -4.13
N GLU A 512 -25.33 45.58 -5.26
CA GLU A 512 -25.68 46.44 -6.41
C GLU A 512 -26.46 45.68 -7.50
N LEU A 513 -26.68 44.37 -7.34
CA LEU A 513 -27.46 43.58 -8.28
C LEU A 513 -28.97 43.74 -7.98
N PRO A 514 -29.84 43.69 -9.00
CA PRO A 514 -31.29 43.61 -8.80
C PRO A 514 -31.69 42.50 -7.82
N LEU A 515 -32.80 42.70 -7.09
CA LEU A 515 -33.35 41.73 -6.15
C LEU A 515 -33.45 40.31 -6.76
N GLU A 516 -33.95 40.23 -8.00
CA GLU A 516 -34.11 38.96 -8.73
C GLU A 516 -32.77 38.26 -8.99
N GLU A 517 -31.74 39.00 -9.44
CA GLU A 517 -30.38 38.46 -9.65
C GLU A 517 -29.74 38.00 -8.32
N ARG A 518 -29.97 38.74 -7.21
CA ARG A 518 -29.52 38.31 -5.87
C ARG A 518 -30.21 37.03 -5.40
N GLN A 519 -31.53 36.91 -5.62
CA GLN A 519 -32.30 35.72 -5.27
C GLN A 519 -31.88 34.51 -6.13
N GLU A 520 -31.68 34.69 -7.44
CA GLU A 520 -31.21 33.65 -8.36
C GLU A 520 -29.80 33.17 -7.99
N ALA A 521 -28.88 34.09 -7.71
CA ALA A 521 -27.52 33.74 -7.32
C ALA A 521 -27.45 33.02 -5.96
N LEU A 522 -28.33 33.37 -5.02
CA LEU A 522 -28.50 32.63 -3.76
C LEU A 522 -29.14 31.25 -3.99
N CYS A 523 -30.09 31.14 -4.92
CA CYS A 523 -30.68 29.86 -5.32
C CYS A 523 -29.62 28.95 -5.94
N GLU A 524 -28.89 29.38 -6.98
CA GLU A 524 -27.81 28.60 -7.61
C GLU A 524 -26.78 28.13 -6.58
N HIS A 525 -26.39 28.99 -5.63
CA HIS A 525 -25.43 28.63 -4.59
C HIS A 525 -25.97 27.57 -3.64
N LEU A 526 -27.20 27.73 -3.14
CA LEU A 526 -27.79 26.77 -2.20
C LEU A 526 -28.17 25.45 -2.86
N GLN A 527 -28.66 25.48 -4.11
CA GLN A 527 -29.03 24.30 -4.88
C GLN A 527 -27.88 23.30 -5.00
N GLY A 528 -26.64 23.78 -5.11
CA GLY A 528 -25.43 22.95 -5.14
C GLY A 528 -25.19 22.07 -3.90
N PHE A 529 -25.92 22.27 -2.79
CA PHE A 529 -25.87 21.43 -1.59
C PHE A 529 -27.03 20.44 -1.46
N TYR A 530 -28.02 20.50 -2.35
CA TYR A 530 -29.15 19.57 -2.38
C TYR A 530 -28.86 18.50 -3.44
N PRO A 531 -29.10 17.21 -3.16
CA PRO A 531 -29.16 16.22 -4.22
C PRO A 531 -30.28 16.61 -5.20
N GLU A 532 -30.06 16.33 -6.49
CA GLU A 532 -31.00 16.70 -7.55
C GLU A 532 -32.40 16.11 -7.28
N VAL A 533 -33.42 16.93 -7.55
CA VAL A 533 -34.86 16.64 -7.35
C VAL A 533 -35.42 15.86 -8.53
#